data_AF-A0AB39TGT0-F1
#
_entry.id   AF-A0AB39TGT0-F1
#
_cell.length_a   1.000
_cell.length_b   1.000
_cell.length_c   1.000
_cell.angle_alpha   90.00
_cell.angle_beta   90.00
_cell.angle_gamma   90.00
#
_symmetry.space_group_name_H-M   'P 1'
#
loop_
_entity.id
_entity.type
_entity.pdbx_description
1 polymer ?
#
loop_
_entity_poly.entity_id
_entity_poly.type
_entity_poly.pdbx_seq_one_letter_code
_entity_poly.pdbx_strand_id
1 'polypeptide(L)'
;MKRSASRAAWLRALGEHGLITPLRSDGGHRRFSRYQLRIAMRARDLVDQGTPIDAACRIIILEDQLEEALRINEQLRAGHSDRQSPAASI
;
A
#
# COMPACT_ATOMS: atom_id res chain seq x y z
N MET A 1 -4.31 27.51 14.12
CA MET A 1 -3.76 27.54 12.74
C MET A 1 -2.94 26.26 12.51
N LYS A 2 -3.52 25.18 11.94
CA LYS A 2 -2.71 23.99 11.59
C LYS A 2 -1.85 24.36 10.36
N ARG A 3 -0.54 24.53 10.53
CA ARG A 3 0.36 24.77 9.39
C ARG A 3 0.36 23.51 8.53
N SER A 4 -0.26 23.57 7.36
CA SER A 4 -0.20 22.50 6.37
C SER A 4 1.25 22.28 5.95
N ALA A 5 1.78 21.07 6.20
CA ALA A 5 3.10 20.69 5.72
C ALA A 5 3.15 20.82 4.19
N SER A 6 4.27 21.27 3.65
CA SER A 6 4.48 21.28 2.21
C SER A 6 4.40 19.84 1.66
N ARG A 7 3.98 19.69 0.40
CA ARG A 7 3.87 18.37 -0.24
C ARG A 7 5.17 17.55 -0.13
N ALA A 8 6.33 18.22 -0.24
CA ALA A 8 7.63 17.59 -0.09
C ALA A 8 7.91 17.13 1.36
N ALA A 9 7.50 17.91 2.37
CA ALA A 9 7.64 17.50 3.77
C ALA A 9 6.73 16.31 4.10
N TRP A 10 5.50 16.31 3.58
CA TRP A 10 4.56 15.20 3.71
C TRP A 10 5.12 13.89 3.15
N LEU A 11 5.62 13.91 1.91
CA LEU A 11 6.20 12.72 1.28
C LEU A 11 7.47 12.22 1.99
N ARG A 12 8.20 13.10 2.69
CA ARG A 12 9.34 12.67 3.52
C ARG A 12 8.86 11.95 4.78
N ALA A 13 7.87 12.50 5.49
CA ALA A 13 7.31 11.88 6.68
C ALA A 13 6.74 10.48 6.39
N LEU A 14 6.04 10.31 5.27
CA LEU A 14 5.57 8.98 4.85
C LEU A 14 6.72 8.00 4.54
N GLY A 15 7.84 8.51 4.03
CA GLY A 15 9.04 7.70 3.79
C GLY A 15 9.74 7.26 5.08
N GLU A 16 9.69 8.07 6.14
CA GLU A 16 10.22 7.71 7.47
C GLU A 16 9.45 6.55 8.10
N HIS A 17 8.16 6.42 7.78
CA HIS A 17 7.30 5.31 8.21
C HIS A 17 7.24 4.13 7.22
N GLY A 18 8.07 4.13 6.18
CA GLY A 18 8.17 3.03 5.22
C GLY A 18 6.98 2.86 4.29
N LEU A 19 5.99 3.76 4.30
CA LEU A 19 4.83 3.69 3.41
C LEU A 19 5.23 3.93 1.95
N ILE A 20 6.25 4.77 1.72
CA ILE A 20 6.69 5.14 0.37
C ILE A 20 8.22 5.10 0.28
N THR A 21 8.73 4.32 -0.67
CA THR A 21 10.15 4.29 -1.03
C THR A 21 10.38 5.00 -2.36
N PRO A 22 10.90 6.24 -2.37
CA PRO A 22 11.13 6.97 -3.62
C PRO A 22 12.21 6.31 -4.47
N LEU A 23 11.98 6.23 -5.77
CA LEU A 23 13.04 5.94 -6.73
C LEU A 23 13.93 7.19 -6.85
N ARG A 24 15.24 7.00 -6.97
CA ARG A 24 16.17 8.11 -7.21
C ARG A 24 16.58 8.13 -8.68
N SER A 25 16.48 9.28 -9.32
CA SER A 25 17.13 9.51 -10.63
C SER A 25 18.63 9.72 -10.44
N ASP A 26 19.40 9.63 -11.53
CA ASP A 26 20.85 9.91 -11.54
C ASP A 26 21.20 11.30 -10.98
N GLY A 27 20.33 12.30 -11.18
CA GLY A 27 20.47 13.64 -10.60
C GLY A 27 20.01 13.80 -9.14
N GLY A 28 19.73 12.72 -8.41
CA GLY A 28 19.37 12.75 -6.99
C GLY A 28 17.92 13.11 -6.65
N HIS A 29 17.08 13.44 -7.65
CA HIS A 29 15.66 13.74 -7.45
C HIS A 29 14.86 12.48 -7.07
N ARG A 30 13.97 12.64 -6.06
CA ARG A 30 13.02 11.60 -5.67
C ARG A 30 11.88 11.55 -6.69
N ARG A 31 11.66 10.38 -7.26
CA ARG A 31 10.55 10.07 -8.17
C ARG A 31 9.58 9.16 -7.45
N PHE A 32 8.29 9.46 -7.63
CA PHE A 32 7.20 8.70 -7.04
C PHE A 32 6.35 8.13 -8.15
N SER A 33 5.96 6.87 -8.01
CA SER A 33 4.98 6.27 -8.91
C SER A 33 3.59 6.87 -8.67
N ARG A 34 2.71 6.74 -9.67
CA ARG A 34 1.30 7.17 -9.52
C ARG A 34 0.58 6.43 -8.39
N TYR A 35 0.96 5.17 -8.14
CA TYR A 35 0.47 4.39 -7.00
C TYR A 35 0.93 5.01 -5.67
N GLN A 36 2.22 5.36 -5.54
CA GLN A 36 2.77 6.00 -4.35
C GLN A 36 2.08 7.33 -4.01
N LEU A 37 1.77 8.14 -5.03
CA LEU A 37 1.03 9.38 -4.83
C LEU A 37 -0.43 9.13 -4.39
N ARG A 38 -1.04 8.03 -4.84
CA ARG A 38 -2.41 7.66 -4.44
C ARG A 38 -2.46 7.23 -2.97
N ILE A 39 -1.55 6.36 -2.54
CA ILE A 39 -1.47 5.96 -1.13
C ILE A 39 -1.08 7.13 -0.22
N ALA A 40 -0.28 8.10 -0.73
CA ALA A 40 0.03 9.33 0.01
C ALA A 40 -1.20 10.21 0.25
N MET A 41 -2.16 10.24 -0.69
CA MET A 41 -3.44 10.94 -0.50
C MET A 41 -4.31 10.21 0.51
N ARG A 42 -4.40 8.87 0.42
CA ARG A 42 -5.16 8.07 1.39
C ARG A 42 -4.63 8.21 2.82
N ALA A 43 -3.32 8.21 3.00
CA ALA A 43 -2.69 8.46 4.29
C ALA A 43 -3.06 9.85 4.84
N ARG A 44 -3.19 10.84 3.96
CA ARG A 44 -3.61 12.19 4.35
C ARG A 44 -5.06 12.21 4.80
N ASP A 45 -5.94 11.53 4.09
CA ASP A 45 -7.36 11.45 4.46
C ASP A 45 -7.54 10.83 5.86
N LEU A 46 -6.77 9.77 6.18
CA LEU A 46 -6.77 9.16 7.52
C LEU A 46 -6.26 10.11 8.60
N VAL A 47 -5.19 10.86 8.31
CA VAL A 47 -4.62 11.85 9.25
C VAL A 47 -5.57 13.02 9.47
N ASP A 48 -6.23 13.49 8.40
CA ASP A 48 -7.22 14.56 8.48
C ASP A 48 -8.46 14.13 9.30
N GLN A 49 -8.77 12.83 9.35
CA GLN A 49 -9.77 12.23 10.23
C GLN A 49 -9.31 12.06 11.70
N GLY A 50 -8.05 12.39 12.01
CA GLY A 50 -7.49 12.32 13.37
C GLY A 50 -6.64 11.09 13.65
N THR A 51 -6.38 10.25 12.65
CA THR A 51 -5.46 9.11 12.80
C THR A 51 -4.02 9.60 12.90
N PRO A 52 -3.21 9.14 13.87
CA PRO A 52 -1.77 9.41 13.88
C PRO A 52 -1.10 8.92 12.58
N ILE A 53 -0.07 9.65 12.11
CA ILE A 53 0.59 9.35 10.82
C ILE A 53 1.20 7.94 10.76
N ASP A 54 1.80 7.48 11.85
CA ASP A 54 2.36 6.15 12.01
C ASP A 54 1.27 5.07 11.94
N ALA A 55 0.13 5.30 12.60
CA ALA A 55 -1.04 4.43 12.53
C ALA A 55 -1.63 4.40 11.12
N ALA A 56 -1.77 5.55 10.46
CA ALA A 56 -2.26 5.64 9.08
C ALA A 56 -1.36 4.87 8.10
N CYS A 57 -0.03 5.00 8.24
CA CYS A 57 0.93 4.23 7.44
C CYS A 57 0.77 2.72 7.68
N ARG A 58 0.68 2.31 8.95
CA ARG A 58 0.53 0.90 9.32
C ARG A 58 -0.77 0.30 8.80
N ILE A 59 -1.88 1.02 8.88
CA ILE A 59 -3.19 0.59 8.34
C ILE A 59 -3.06 0.27 6.85
N ILE A 60 -2.53 1.22 6.06
CA ILE A 60 -2.42 1.06 4.61
C ILE A 60 -1.52 -0.13 4.24
N ILE A 61 -0.39 -0.30 4.93
CA ILE A 61 0.53 -1.43 4.70
C ILE A 61 -0.18 -2.76 4.98
N LEU A 62 -0.93 -2.84 6.08
CA LEU A 62 -1.64 -4.07 6.44
C LEU A 62 -2.77 -4.40 5.47
N GLU A 63 -3.47 -3.40 4.95
CA GLU A 63 -4.51 -3.62 3.95
C GLU A 63 -3.93 -4.11 2.62
N ASP A 64 -2.80 -3.56 2.17
CA ASP A 64 -2.09 -4.03 0.97
C ASP A 64 -1.60 -5.47 1.15
N GLN A 65 -1.06 -5.80 2.32
CA GLN A 65 -0.66 -7.18 2.69
C GLN A 65 -1.85 -8.13 2.74
N LEU A 66 -2.99 -7.67 3.27
CA LEU A 66 -4.22 -8.46 3.35
C LEU A 66 -4.77 -8.75 1.95
N GLU A 67 -4.84 -7.75 1.08
CA GLU A 67 -5.28 -7.91 -0.31
C GLU A 67 -4.41 -8.93 -1.05
N GLU A 68 -3.09 -8.83 -0.93
CA GLU A 68 -2.18 -9.77 -1.58
C GLU A 68 -2.31 -11.19 -1.01
N ALA A 69 -2.45 -11.34 0.32
CA ALA A 69 -2.67 -12.64 0.95
C ALA A 69 -4.00 -13.28 0.49
N LEU A 70 -5.06 -12.48 0.36
CA LEU A 70 -6.35 -12.94 -0.16
C LEU A 70 -6.22 -13.40 -1.62
N ARG A 71 -5.54 -12.62 -2.47
CA ARG A 71 -5.27 -12.97 -3.87
C ARG A 71 -4.51 -14.28 -4.00
N ILE A 72 -3.45 -14.48 -3.21
CA ILE A 72 -2.67 -15.72 -3.20
C ILE A 72 -3.55 -16.90 -2.75
N ASN A 73 -4.35 -16.72 -1.71
CA ASN A 73 -5.25 -17.77 -1.22
C ASN A 73 -6.28 -18.19 -2.29
N GLU A 74 -6.85 -17.24 -3.03
CA GLU A 74 -7.76 -17.52 -4.15
C GLU A 74 -7.07 -18.31 -5.25
N GLN A 75 -5.85 -17.91 -5.65
CA GLN A 75 -5.05 -18.63 -6.66
C GLN A 75 -4.72 -20.05 -6.22
N LEU A 76 -4.34 -20.24 -4.97
CA LEU A 76 -4.09 -21.57 -4.42
C LEU A 76 -5.36 -22.40 -4.43
N ARG A 77 -6.50 -21.87 -3.97
CA ARG A 77 -7.79 -22.60 -3.98
C ARG A 77 -8.21 -22.99 -5.39
N ALA A 78 -8.08 -22.10 -6.36
CA ALA A 78 -8.36 -22.40 -7.77
C ALA A 78 -7.47 -23.54 -8.30
N GLY A 79 -6.15 -23.47 -8.06
CA GLY A 79 -5.22 -24.52 -8.49
C GLY A 79 -5.40 -25.86 -7.76
N HIS A 80 -5.91 -25.88 -6.52
CA HIS A 80 -6.28 -27.11 -5.81
C HIS A 80 -7.60 -27.69 -6.34
N SER A 81 -8.58 -26.87 -6.71
CA SER A 81 -9.84 -27.32 -7.31
C SER A 81 -9.63 -27.99 -8.67
N ASP A 82 -8.72 -27.47 -9.49
CA ASP A 82 -8.36 -28.09 -10.79
C ASP A 82 -7.68 -29.46 -10.60
N ARG A 83 -6.90 -29.65 -9.53
CA ARG A 83 -6.27 -30.95 -9.20
C ARG A 83 -7.23 -31.95 -8.56
N GLN A 84 -8.26 -31.47 -7.86
CA GLN A 84 -9.30 -32.30 -7.22
C GLN A 84 -10.47 -32.66 -8.15
N SER A 85 -10.35 -32.42 -9.45
CA SER A 85 -11.24 -33.00 -10.45
C SER A 85 -10.69 -34.32 -11.03
N PRO A 86 -10.76 -35.47 -10.33
CA PRO A 86 -10.78 -36.77 -10.97
C PRO A 86 -12.19 -37.39 -10.90
N ALA A 87 -12.68 -37.85 -12.05
CA ALA A 87 -13.61 -38.97 -12.18
C ALA A 87 -14.91 -38.94 -11.35
N ALA A 88 -15.82 -38.01 -11.65
CA ALA A 88 -17.24 -38.19 -11.38
C ALA A 88 -18.00 -38.31 -12.71
N SER A 89 -17.61 -39.31 -13.50
CA SER A 89 -18.40 -39.82 -14.63
C SER A 89 -18.21 -41.34 -14.68
N ILE A 90 -19.01 -42.06 -13.89
CA ILE A 90 -19.35 -43.48 -14.12
C ILE A 90 -20.88 -43.55 -14.05
#